data_AF-A0A3M5KQA5-F1
#
_entry.id   AF-A0A3M5KQA5-F1
#
_cell.length_a   1.000
_cell.length_b   1.000
_cell.length_c   1.000
_cell.angle_alpha   90.00
_cell.angle_beta   90.00
_cell.angle_gamma   90.00
#
_symmetry.space_group_name_H-M   'P 1'
#
loop_
_entity.id
_entity.type
_entity.pdbx_description
1 polymer ?
#
loop_
_entity_poly.entity_id
_entity_poly.type
_entity_poly.pdbx_seq_one_letter_code
_entity_poly.pdbx_strand_id
1 'polypeptide(L)'
;MSEPVLMDRFARKVDYLRMSVTDRCDFRCVYCMAEEMTFLPRQQILSLEEILQVAERFVALGTRKIRLTGGEPLVRAGVVGLCEKIAALPGLVVETWMLVPLALIWLAINPTAVSVQPEFWTTTQAIWLAAAGPVTLVPLVCFNAAARHLPFTTLGFLQYVAPTLVLLLAVLLYGEHLTTSTLITFAFIWAGLAIYSVDIWLKSRGRH
;
A
#
# COMPACT_ATOMS: atom_id res chain seq x y z
N MET A 1 -7.72 24.49 -16.34
CA MET A 1 -8.60 24.92 -15.23
C MET A 1 -7.77 24.85 -13.96
N SER A 2 -7.61 25.96 -13.24
CA SER A 2 -6.81 25.99 -12.01
C SER A 2 -7.52 25.15 -10.95
N GLU A 3 -6.88 24.09 -10.45
CA GLU A 3 -7.39 23.36 -9.28
C GLU A 3 -7.58 24.35 -8.13
N PRO A 4 -8.70 24.29 -7.37
CA PRO A 4 -8.85 25.12 -6.19
C PRO A 4 -7.80 24.70 -5.16
N VAL A 5 -6.83 25.58 -4.90
CA VAL A 5 -5.76 25.34 -3.93
C VAL A 5 -6.13 26.02 -2.62
N LEU A 6 -6.27 25.25 -1.54
CA LEU A 6 -6.46 25.80 -0.21
C LEU A 6 -5.18 26.51 0.25
N MET A 7 -5.27 27.84 0.37
CA MET A 7 -4.20 28.69 0.90
C MET A 7 -4.65 29.37 2.18
N ASP A 8 -3.74 29.46 3.16
CA ASP A 8 -3.97 30.21 4.38
C ASP A 8 -3.66 31.71 4.23
N ARG A 9 -3.85 32.48 5.30
CA ARG A 9 -3.55 33.92 5.33
C ARG A 9 -2.08 34.27 5.17
N PHE A 10 -1.18 33.29 5.30
CA PHE A 10 0.26 33.43 5.12
C PHE A 10 0.70 32.94 3.73
N ALA A 11 -0.23 32.73 2.81
CA ALA A 11 0.01 32.22 1.46
C ALA A 11 0.69 30.83 1.44
N ARG A 12 0.49 30.02 2.49
CA ARG A 12 0.97 28.63 2.53
C ARG A 12 -0.09 27.71 1.94
N LYS A 13 0.34 26.81 1.05
CA LYS A 13 -0.51 25.76 0.49
C LYS A 13 -0.77 24.69 1.55
N VAL A 14 -2.04 24.34 1.76
CA VAL A 14 -2.43 23.23 2.63
C VAL A 14 -2.39 21.95 1.81
N ASP A 15 -1.24 21.27 1.76
CA ASP A 15 -1.03 20.02 1.04
C ASP A 15 -1.00 18.78 1.95
N TYR A 16 -1.00 18.98 3.27
CA TYR A 16 -0.88 17.96 4.30
C TYR A 16 -2.00 18.08 5.35
N LEU A 17 -2.76 16.99 5.51
CA LEU A 17 -3.84 16.88 6.49
C LEU A 17 -3.50 15.79 7.52
N ARG A 18 -3.53 16.14 8.80
CA ARG A 18 -3.41 15.19 9.92
C ARG A 18 -4.77 15.03 10.58
N MET A 19 -5.28 13.79 10.66
CA MET A 19 -6.59 13.51 11.23
C MET A 19 -6.45 12.56 12.41
N SER A 20 -6.94 12.97 13.58
CA SER A 20 -7.01 12.09 14.76
C SER A 20 -8.25 11.21 14.66
N VAL A 21 -8.07 9.89 14.58
CA VAL A 21 -9.17 8.93 14.48
C VAL A 21 -9.64 8.44 15.85
N THR A 22 -8.81 8.50 16.89
CA THR A 22 -9.19 8.05 18.23
C THR A 22 -8.32 8.71 19.29
N ASP A 23 -8.86 8.86 20.49
CA ASP A 23 -8.17 9.30 21.70
C ASP A 23 -7.65 8.12 22.55
N ARG A 24 -7.99 6.87 22.18
CA ARG A 24 -7.61 5.66 22.90
C ARG A 24 -6.30 5.09 22.40
N CYS A 25 -5.49 4.57 23.30
CA CYS A 25 -4.21 3.91 23.01
C CYS A 25 -4.05 2.68 23.90
N ASP A 26 -3.48 1.60 23.35
CA ASP A 26 -3.13 0.39 24.11
C ASP A 26 -1.85 0.58 24.94
N PHE A 27 -1.05 1.61 24.63
CA PHE A 27 0.17 1.96 25.35
C PHE A 27 -0.02 3.20 26.24
N ARG A 28 0.60 3.18 27.43
CA ARG A 28 0.65 4.31 28.38
C ARG A 28 2.05 4.89 28.48
N CYS A 29 2.47 5.61 27.46
CA CYS A 29 3.79 6.24 27.44
C CYS A 29 3.81 7.46 28.38
N VAL A 30 4.77 7.51 29.32
CA VAL A 30 4.93 8.60 30.31
C VAL A 30 5.02 9.99 29.68
N TYR A 31 5.60 10.09 28.47
CA TYR A 31 5.76 11.37 27.76
C TYR A 31 4.57 11.74 26.86
N CYS A 32 3.57 10.85 26.71
CA CYS A 32 2.47 11.02 25.76
C CYS A 32 1.09 11.00 26.42
N MET A 33 0.91 10.17 27.45
CA MET A 33 -0.36 10.01 28.17
C MET A 33 -0.20 10.50 29.61
N ALA A 34 -1.11 11.38 30.05
CA ALA A 34 -1.20 11.77 31.45
C ALA A 34 -1.62 10.59 32.34
N GLU A 35 -1.22 10.60 33.62
CA GLU A 35 -1.57 9.55 34.59
C GLU A 35 -3.09 9.39 34.75
N GLU A 36 -3.83 10.50 34.74
CA GLU A 36 -5.29 10.54 34.76
C GLU A 36 -5.85 11.09 33.44
N MET A 37 -6.32 10.20 32.56
CA MET A 37 -6.94 10.56 31.28
C MET A 37 -8.46 10.50 31.36
N THR A 38 -9.12 11.58 30.93
CA THR A 38 -10.56 11.59 30.65
C THR A 38 -10.77 11.40 29.16
N PHE A 39 -11.25 10.20 28.78
CA PHE A 39 -11.56 9.90 27.38
C PHE A 39 -12.82 10.62 26.94
N LEU A 40 -12.84 11.06 25.69
CA LEU A 40 -14.01 11.70 25.10
C LEU A 40 -15.15 10.68 24.98
N PRO A 41 -16.40 11.09 25.26
CA PRO A 41 -17.55 10.26 24.98
C PRO A 41 -17.63 10.02 23.46
N ARG A 42 -18.05 8.80 23.07
CA ARG A 42 -18.07 8.36 21.66
C ARG A 42 -18.82 9.31 20.72
N GLN A 43 -19.83 10.02 21.21
CA GLN A 43 -20.64 10.95 20.43
C GLN A 43 -19.89 12.22 20.00
N GLN A 44 -18.78 12.56 20.68
CA GLN A 44 -17.95 13.72 20.34
C GLN A 44 -16.80 13.36 19.38
N ILE A 45 -16.64 12.07 19.06
CA ILE A 45 -15.65 11.59 18.09
C ILE A 45 -16.35 11.44 16.74
N LEU A 46 -15.80 12.07 15.71
CA LEU A 46 -16.31 11.95 14.33
C LEU A 46 -16.42 10.47 13.93
N SER A 47 -17.53 10.11 13.30
CA SER A 47 -17.74 8.81 12.66
C SER A 47 -16.73 8.58 11.52
N LEU A 48 -16.61 7.33 11.06
CA LEU A 48 -15.68 7.03 9.96
C LEU A 48 -16.15 7.68 8.65
N GLU A 49 -17.46 7.78 8.48
CA GLU A 49 -18.13 8.41 7.34
C GLU A 49 -17.85 9.91 7.32
N GLU A 50 -17.92 10.59 8.46
CA GLU A 50 -17.60 12.02 8.56
C GLU A 50 -16.11 12.28 8.31
N ILE A 51 -15.23 11.42 8.82
CA ILE A 51 -13.78 11.52 8.56
C ILE A 51 -13.49 11.37 7.06
N LEU A 52 -14.15 10.43 6.39
CA LEU A 52 -14.03 10.27 4.94
C LEU A 52 -14.53 11.49 4.18
N GLN A 53 -15.69 12.03 4.53
CA GLN A 53 -16.22 13.24 3.90
C GLN A 53 -15.26 14.42 4.05
N VAL A 54 -14.66 14.60 5.22
CA VAL A 54 -13.63 15.63 5.43
C VAL A 54 -12.43 15.37 4.53
N ALA A 55 -11.91 14.14 4.48
CA ALA A 55 -10.79 13.77 3.63
C ALA A 55 -11.07 14.07 2.14
N GLU A 56 -12.24 13.70 1.62
CA GLU A 56 -12.67 13.98 0.25
C GLU A 56 -12.67 15.47 -0.09
N ARG A 57 -13.22 16.31 0.81
CA ARG A 57 -13.25 17.76 0.61
C ARG A 57 -11.85 18.37 0.59
N PHE A 58 -10.96 17.91 1.48
CA PHE A 58 -9.58 18.38 1.52
C PHE A 58 -8.76 17.94 0.30
N VAL A 59 -8.96 16.71 -0.19
CA VAL A 59 -8.33 16.23 -1.43
C VAL A 59 -8.83 17.03 -2.63
N ALA A 60 -10.13 17.32 -2.70
CA ALA A 60 -10.71 18.19 -3.73
C ALA A 60 -10.15 19.62 -3.71
N LEU A 61 -9.66 20.09 -2.55
CA LEU A 61 -9.00 21.38 -2.37
C LEU A 61 -7.46 21.33 -2.52
N GLY A 62 -6.92 20.21 -3.00
CA GLY A 62 -5.50 20.06 -3.35
C GLY A 62 -4.60 19.46 -2.28
N THR A 63 -5.16 18.86 -1.22
CA THR A 63 -4.39 18.09 -0.22
C THR A 63 -3.86 16.81 -0.86
N ARG A 64 -2.56 16.55 -0.74
CA ARG A 64 -1.89 15.38 -1.35
C ARG A 64 -1.52 14.30 -0.34
N LYS A 65 -1.37 14.67 0.93
CA LYS A 65 -0.90 13.74 1.97
C LYS A 65 -1.85 13.78 3.16
N ILE A 66 -2.45 12.64 3.47
CA ILE A 66 -3.30 12.46 4.65
C ILE A 66 -2.58 11.52 5.62
N ARG A 67 -2.42 11.96 6.87
CA ARG A 67 -1.88 11.13 7.96
C ARG A 67 -2.95 10.91 9.02
N LEU A 68 -3.35 9.66 9.19
CA LEU A 68 -4.20 9.25 10.31
C LEU A 68 -3.35 9.07 11.57
N THR A 69 -3.79 9.67 12.66
CA THR A 69 -3.14 9.63 13.99
C THR A 69 -4.18 9.45 15.08
N GLY A 70 -3.79 9.56 16.35
CA GLY A 70 -4.68 9.47 17.50
C GLY A 70 -3.88 9.10 18.73
N GLY A 71 -4.50 8.34 19.64
CA GLY A 71 -3.77 7.38 20.46
C GLY A 71 -3.16 6.30 19.56
N GLU A 72 -3.68 5.08 19.63
CA GLU A 72 -3.32 4.00 18.70
C GLU A 72 -4.42 3.88 17.62
N PRO A 73 -4.18 4.33 16.36
CA PRO A 73 -5.19 4.31 15.30
C PRO A 73 -5.82 2.94 15.07
N LEU A 74 -5.05 1.86 15.27
CA LEU A 74 -5.51 0.48 15.04
C LEU A 74 -6.54 0.00 16.07
N VAL A 75 -6.66 0.66 17.22
CA VAL A 75 -7.68 0.34 18.24
C VAL A 75 -9.09 0.67 17.74
N ARG A 76 -9.22 1.61 16.80
CA ARG A 76 -10.52 2.01 16.27
C ARG A 76 -10.98 1.02 15.19
N ALA A 77 -12.04 0.28 15.50
CA ALA A 77 -12.70 -0.61 14.56
C ALA A 77 -13.09 0.13 13.26
N GLY A 78 -12.79 -0.48 12.12
CA GLY A 78 -13.09 0.08 10.79
C GLY A 78 -12.08 1.08 10.22
N VAL A 79 -11.00 1.42 10.96
CA VAL A 79 -9.94 2.32 10.45
C VAL A 79 -9.27 1.79 9.18
N VAL A 80 -9.07 0.48 9.06
CA VAL A 80 -8.49 -0.12 7.83
C VAL A 80 -9.39 0.15 6.61
N GLY A 81 -10.70 -0.03 6.75
CA GLY A 81 -11.66 0.29 5.70
C GLY A 81 -11.72 1.78 5.36
N LEU A 82 -11.52 2.66 6.35
CA LEU A 82 -11.37 4.09 6.10
C LEU A 82 -10.11 4.41 5.29
N CYS A 83 -8.96 3.81 5.62
CA CYS A 83 -7.71 3.99 4.88
C CYS A 83 -7.88 3.65 3.40
N GLU A 84 -8.60 2.57 3.08
CA GLU A 84 -8.85 2.16 1.70
C GLU A 84 -9.74 3.15 0.95
N LYS A 85 -10.81 3.64 1.58
CA LYS A 85 -11.68 4.64 0.96
C LYS A 85 -10.91 5.92 0.67
N ILE A 86 -10.00 6.32 1.57
CA ILE A 86 -9.10 7.46 1.37
C ILE A 86 -8.06 7.15 0.27
N ALA A 87 -7.52 5.93 0.20
CA ALA A 87 -6.55 5.54 -0.82
C ALA A 87 -7.17 5.39 -2.22
N ALA A 88 -8.45 5.05 -2.30
CA ALA A 88 -9.22 4.97 -3.54
C ALA A 88 -9.58 6.35 -4.12
N LEU A 89 -9.32 7.43 -3.38
CA LEU A 89 -9.39 8.78 -3.92
C LEU A 89 -8.42 8.93 -5.11
N PRO A 90 -8.73 9.77 -6.10
CA PRO A 90 -8.37 9.60 -7.51
C PRO A 90 -6.89 9.58 -7.92
N GLY A 91 -5.93 9.43 -6.99
CA GLY A 91 -4.49 9.40 -7.27
C GLY A 91 -4.09 8.43 -8.40
N LEU A 92 -4.60 7.20 -8.41
CA LEU A 92 -4.21 6.19 -9.40
C LEU A 92 -4.79 6.46 -10.81
N VAL A 93 -6.01 6.98 -10.87
CA VAL A 93 -6.65 7.37 -12.15
C VAL A 93 -5.96 8.59 -12.73
N VAL A 94 -5.61 9.57 -11.89
CA VAL A 94 -4.91 10.80 -12.30
C VAL A 94 -3.51 10.48 -12.81
N GLU A 95 -2.75 9.60 -12.15
CA GLU A 95 -1.43 9.15 -12.62
C GLU A 95 -1.52 8.48 -14.00
N THR A 96 -2.50 7.58 -14.18
CA THR A 96 -2.74 6.91 -15.46
C THR A 96 -3.13 7.92 -16.55
N TRP A 97 -4.06 8.83 -16.27
CA TRP A 97 -4.51 9.86 -17.19
C TRP A 97 -3.43 10.88 -17.54
N MET A 98 -2.47 11.12 -16.66
CA MET A 98 -1.35 12.02 -16.92
C MET A 98 -0.31 11.38 -17.86
N LEU A 99 -0.13 10.06 -17.79
CA LEU A 99 0.82 9.33 -18.65
C LEU A 99 0.24 9.01 -20.05
N VAL A 100 -1.08 8.88 -20.19
CA VAL A 100 -1.75 8.62 -21.48
C VAL A 100 -1.40 9.64 -22.58
N PRO A 101 -1.51 10.97 -22.38
CA PRO A 101 -1.17 11.93 -23.44
C PRO A 101 0.31 11.87 -23.81
N LEU A 102 1.21 11.62 -22.85
CA LEU A 102 2.65 11.45 -23.13
C LEU A 102 2.90 10.20 -23.99
N ALA A 103 2.23 9.08 -23.68
CA ALA A 103 2.31 7.86 -24.47
C ALA A 103 1.77 8.06 -25.89
N LEU A 104 0.65 8.77 -26.05
CA LEU A 104 0.06 9.07 -27.37
C LEU A 104 0.97 9.97 -28.21
N ILE A 105 1.57 11.01 -27.61
CA ILE A 105 2.54 11.87 -28.29
C ILE A 105 3.75 11.06 -28.77
N TRP A 106 4.26 10.16 -27.92
CA TRP A 106 5.39 9.31 -28.29
C TRP A 106 5.07 8.38 -29.46
N LEU A 107 3.89 7.76 -29.47
CA LEU A 107 3.42 6.89 -30.57
C LEU A 107 3.23 7.68 -31.88
N ALA A 108 2.73 8.91 -31.80
CA ALA A 108 2.56 9.77 -32.97
C ALA A 108 3.89 10.16 -33.64
N ILE A 109 4.97 10.31 -32.85
CA ILE A 109 6.31 10.68 -33.34
C ILE A 109 7.08 9.45 -33.86
N ASN A 110 6.70 8.23 -33.45
CA ASN A 110 7.37 6.98 -33.82
C ASN A 110 6.44 6.04 -34.60
N PRO A 111 6.09 6.37 -35.86
CA PRO A 111 5.16 5.56 -36.66
C PRO A 111 5.73 4.19 -37.08
N THR A 112 7.05 3.99 -36.93
CA THR A 112 7.71 2.69 -37.14
C THR A 112 7.66 1.78 -35.90
N ALA A 113 7.09 2.25 -34.80
CA ALA A 113 6.92 1.44 -33.60
C ALA A 113 6.00 0.24 -33.90
N VAL A 114 6.43 -0.93 -33.46
CA VAL A 114 5.74 -2.21 -33.70
C VAL A 114 4.28 -2.18 -33.22
N SER A 115 3.99 -1.48 -32.12
CA SER A 115 2.65 -1.34 -31.54
C SER A 115 1.69 -0.44 -32.33
N VAL A 116 2.19 0.37 -33.26
CA VAL A 116 1.39 1.26 -34.13
C VAL A 116 0.91 0.53 -35.39
N GLN A 117 1.59 -0.55 -35.77
CA GLN A 117 1.25 -1.30 -36.98
C GLN A 117 0.02 -2.20 -36.76
N PRO A 118 -0.97 -2.21 -37.68
CA PRO A 118 -2.18 -3.04 -37.54
C PRO A 118 -1.87 -4.53 -37.50
N GLU A 119 -0.82 -4.95 -38.21
CA GLU A 119 -0.38 -6.35 -38.30
C GLU A 119 0.06 -6.90 -36.95
N PHE A 120 0.69 -6.07 -36.10
CA PHE A 120 1.13 -6.48 -34.75
C PHE A 120 -0.02 -7.00 -33.89
N TRP A 121 -1.19 -6.38 -33.97
CA TRP A 121 -2.36 -6.74 -33.14
C TRP A 121 -2.97 -8.10 -33.49
N THR A 122 -2.54 -8.70 -34.60
CA THR A 122 -2.91 -10.08 -34.99
C THR A 122 -1.87 -11.13 -34.55
N THR A 123 -0.73 -10.69 -34.01
CA THR A 123 0.36 -11.59 -33.58
C THR A 123 0.18 -12.12 -32.17
N THR A 124 0.82 -13.25 -31.87
CA THR A 124 0.89 -13.83 -30.52
C THR A 124 1.54 -12.87 -29.51
N GLN A 125 2.43 -11.98 -29.95
CA GLN A 125 3.08 -11.00 -29.07
C GLN A 125 2.09 -9.96 -28.54
N ALA A 126 1.11 -9.54 -29.34
CA ALA A 126 0.04 -8.65 -28.88
C ALA A 126 -0.83 -9.32 -27.80
N ILE A 127 -1.06 -10.62 -27.90
CA ILE A 127 -1.76 -11.40 -26.87
C ILE A 127 -0.98 -11.39 -25.55
N TRP A 128 0.34 -11.65 -25.59
CA TRP A 128 1.18 -11.59 -24.39
C TRP A 128 1.26 -10.17 -23.79
N LEU A 129 1.32 -9.13 -24.62
CA LEU A 129 1.31 -7.74 -24.19
C LEU A 129 -0.01 -7.39 -23.49
N ALA A 130 -1.15 -7.78 -24.06
CA ALA A 130 -2.47 -7.58 -23.46
C ALA A 130 -2.62 -8.39 -22.16
N ALA A 131 -2.08 -9.62 -22.11
CA ALA A 131 -2.13 -10.49 -20.94
C ALA A 131 -1.25 -9.99 -19.78
N ALA A 132 -0.18 -9.23 -20.04
CA ALA A 132 0.71 -8.71 -19.01
C ALA A 132 -0.02 -7.88 -17.94
N GLY A 133 -1.05 -7.11 -18.34
CA GLY A 133 -1.90 -6.35 -17.43
C GLY A 133 -2.67 -7.25 -16.45
N PRO A 134 -3.59 -8.11 -16.92
CA PRO A 134 -4.33 -9.02 -16.06
C PRO A 134 -3.43 -9.97 -15.26
N VAL A 135 -2.36 -10.51 -15.86
CA VAL A 135 -1.44 -11.45 -15.18
C VAL A 135 -0.73 -10.80 -13.99
N THR A 136 -0.48 -9.49 -14.02
CA THR A 136 0.10 -8.76 -12.88
C THR A 136 -0.97 -8.25 -11.92
N LEU A 137 -2.06 -7.70 -12.44
CA LEU A 137 -3.09 -7.04 -11.65
C LEU A 137 -3.95 -8.02 -10.85
N VAL A 138 -4.33 -9.17 -11.43
CA VAL A 138 -5.20 -10.14 -10.76
C VAL A 138 -4.53 -10.71 -9.50
N PRO A 139 -3.28 -11.21 -9.53
CA PRO A 139 -2.61 -11.68 -8.31
C PRO A 139 -2.42 -10.58 -7.27
N LEU A 140 -2.10 -9.34 -7.68
CA LEU A 140 -1.95 -8.22 -6.76
C LEU A 140 -3.27 -7.86 -6.05
N VAL A 141 -4.37 -7.81 -6.80
CA VAL A 141 -5.71 -7.55 -6.25
C VAL A 141 -6.14 -8.68 -5.32
N CYS A 142 -5.94 -9.94 -5.73
CA CYS A 142 -6.23 -11.10 -4.89
C CYS A 142 -5.38 -11.13 -3.62
N PHE A 143 -4.08 -10.83 -3.72
CA PHE A 143 -3.18 -10.73 -2.57
C PHE A 143 -3.61 -9.61 -1.63
N ASN A 144 -3.91 -8.42 -2.16
CA ASN A 144 -4.37 -7.30 -1.35
C ASN A 144 -5.72 -7.60 -0.68
N ALA A 145 -6.64 -8.28 -1.39
CA ALA A 145 -7.90 -8.72 -0.80
C ALA A 145 -7.70 -9.75 0.32
N ALA A 146 -6.84 -10.75 0.12
CA ALA A 146 -6.54 -11.78 1.11
C ALA A 146 -5.77 -11.23 2.32
N ALA A 147 -4.83 -10.32 2.09
CA ALA A 147 -4.03 -9.65 3.12
C ALA A 147 -4.89 -8.96 4.19
N ARG A 148 -6.12 -8.53 3.84
CA ARG A 148 -7.07 -7.87 4.75
C ARG A 148 -7.68 -8.80 5.80
N HIS A 149 -7.56 -10.10 5.59
CA HIS A 149 -8.10 -11.12 6.50
C HIS A 149 -7.01 -11.91 7.24
N LEU A 150 -5.74 -11.54 7.04
CA LEU A 150 -4.60 -12.20 7.67
C LEU A 150 -3.99 -11.31 8.76
N PRO A 151 -3.55 -11.88 9.88
CA PRO A 151 -2.80 -11.13 10.87
C PRO A 151 -1.46 -10.67 10.27
N PHE A 152 -0.99 -9.49 10.69
CA PHE A 152 0.24 -8.87 10.17
C PHE A 152 1.47 -9.77 10.28
N THR A 153 1.52 -10.66 11.28
CA THR A 153 2.57 -11.67 11.46
C THR A 153 2.61 -12.69 10.32
N THR A 154 1.46 -13.17 9.86
CA THR A 154 1.35 -14.09 8.72
C THR A 154 1.69 -13.39 7.40
N LEU A 155 1.30 -12.11 7.26
CA LEU A 155 1.61 -11.32 6.07
C LEU A 155 3.13 -11.12 5.92
N GLY A 156 3.83 -10.81 7.02
CA GLY A 156 5.29 -10.72 7.06
C GLY A 156 5.96 -12.03 6.63
N PHE A 157 5.47 -13.19 7.11
CA PHE A 157 5.98 -14.49 6.67
C PHE A 157 5.77 -14.74 5.17
N LEU A 158 4.58 -14.43 4.63
CA LEU A 158 4.26 -14.59 3.21
C LEU A 158 5.16 -13.75 2.29
N GLN A 159 5.66 -12.60 2.75
CA GLN A 159 6.59 -11.76 1.97
C GLN A 159 7.94 -12.44 1.69
N TYR A 160 8.33 -13.47 2.46
CA TYR A 160 9.56 -14.23 2.21
C TYR A 160 9.41 -15.34 1.16
N VAL A 161 8.17 -15.66 0.77
CA VAL A 161 7.89 -16.66 -0.27
C VAL A 161 8.33 -16.14 -1.63
N ALA A 162 8.06 -14.86 -1.93
CA ALA A 162 8.42 -14.23 -3.20
C ALA A 162 9.93 -14.27 -3.51
N PRO A 163 10.85 -13.78 -2.63
CA PRO A 163 12.29 -13.85 -2.89
C PRO A 163 12.81 -15.30 -2.97
N THR A 164 12.18 -16.24 -2.26
CA THR A 164 12.53 -17.67 -2.33
C THR A 164 12.15 -18.28 -3.66
N LEU A 165 10.96 -17.98 -4.17
CA LEU A 165 10.52 -18.41 -5.49
C LEU A 165 11.39 -17.81 -6.60
N VAL A 166 11.77 -16.54 -6.47
CA VAL A 166 12.69 -15.89 -7.42
C VAL A 166 14.05 -16.56 -7.42
N LEU A 167 14.60 -16.88 -6.25
CA LEU A 167 15.87 -17.62 -6.14
C LEU A 167 15.76 -19.01 -6.79
N LEU A 168 14.67 -19.75 -6.52
CA LEU A 168 14.44 -21.06 -7.12
C LEU A 168 14.31 -20.98 -8.64
N LEU A 169 13.60 -19.97 -9.16
CA LEU A 169 13.50 -19.73 -10.60
C LEU A 169 14.87 -19.41 -11.20
N ALA A 170 15.65 -18.53 -10.57
CA ALA A 170 17.00 -18.17 -11.03
C ALA A 170 17.91 -19.40 -11.17
N VAL A 171 17.88 -20.30 -10.20
CA VAL A 171 18.74 -21.50 -10.17
C VAL A 171 18.22 -22.63 -11.05
N LEU A 172 16.93 -22.96 -10.95
CA LEU A 172 16.36 -24.15 -11.59
C LEU A 172 15.94 -23.89 -13.04
N LEU A 173 15.49 -22.68 -13.36
CA LEU A 173 14.91 -22.35 -14.66
C LEU A 173 15.87 -21.51 -15.52
N TYR A 174 16.57 -20.53 -14.92
CA TYR A 174 17.51 -19.67 -15.63
C TYR A 174 18.97 -20.15 -15.56
N GLY A 175 19.28 -21.13 -14.71
CA GLY A 175 20.62 -21.72 -14.60
C GLY A 175 21.68 -20.76 -14.06
N GLU A 176 21.28 -19.71 -13.33
CA GLU A 176 22.22 -18.75 -12.76
C GLU A 176 23.06 -19.41 -11.64
N HIS A 177 24.37 -19.18 -11.68
CA HIS A 177 25.27 -19.68 -10.65
C HIS A 177 25.15 -18.86 -9.37
N LEU A 178 24.79 -19.53 -8.26
CA LEU A 178 24.76 -18.92 -6.95
C LEU A 178 26.18 -18.61 -6.47
N THR A 179 26.45 -17.34 -6.21
CA THR A 179 27.64 -16.94 -5.46
C THR A 179 27.50 -17.39 -4.00
N THR A 180 28.62 -17.80 -3.39
CA THR A 180 28.66 -18.25 -1.99
C THR A 180 28.13 -17.19 -1.02
N SER A 181 28.32 -15.90 -1.33
CA SER A 181 27.78 -14.78 -0.55
C SER A 181 26.26 -14.77 -0.52
N THR A 182 25.59 -14.92 -1.68
CA THR A 182 24.12 -14.95 -1.78
C THR A 182 23.53 -16.11 -0.98
N LEU A 183 24.18 -17.27 -1.01
CA LEU A 183 23.73 -18.46 -0.27
C LEU A 183 23.84 -18.25 1.24
N ILE A 184 24.93 -17.65 1.71
CA ILE A 184 25.13 -17.30 3.13
C ILE A 184 24.09 -16.27 3.58
N THR A 185 23.85 -15.21 2.80
CA THR A 185 22.83 -14.19 3.12
C THR A 185 21.44 -14.82 3.21
N PHE A 186 21.08 -15.70 2.27
CA PHE A 186 19.79 -16.38 2.27
C PHE A 186 19.65 -17.31 3.49
N ALA A 187 20.71 -18.02 3.86
CA ALA A 187 20.74 -18.86 5.06
C ALA A 187 20.51 -18.05 6.35
N PHE A 188 21.12 -16.87 6.49
CA PHE A 188 20.89 -15.99 7.64
C PHE A 188 19.46 -15.47 7.71
N ILE A 189 18.89 -15.04 6.58
CA ILE A 189 17.49 -14.56 6.51
C ILE A 189 16.53 -15.67 6.96
N TRP A 190 16.71 -16.89 6.45
CA TRP A 190 15.86 -18.03 6.79
C TRP A 190 16.04 -18.52 8.23
N ALA A 191 17.27 -18.49 8.76
CA ALA A 191 17.51 -18.79 10.17
C ALA A 191 16.79 -17.78 11.09
N GLY A 192 16.85 -16.48 10.78
CA GLY A 192 16.12 -15.45 11.50
C GLY A 192 14.60 -15.64 11.44
N LEU A 193 14.07 -15.94 10.25
CA LEU A 193 12.64 -16.22 10.05
C LEU A 193 12.18 -17.47 10.84
N ALA A 194 13.00 -18.52 10.87
CA ALA A 194 12.70 -19.74 11.63
C ALA A 194 12.63 -19.46 13.13
N ILE A 195 13.61 -18.72 13.68
CA ILE A 195 13.61 -18.32 15.10
C ILE A 195 12.37 -17.49 15.44
N TYR A 196 12.05 -16.48 14.61
CA TYR A 196 10.88 -15.63 14.81
C TYR A 196 9.56 -16.42 14.75
N SER A 197 9.45 -17.34 13.79
CA SER A 197 8.27 -18.20 13.64
C SER A 197 8.08 -19.13 14.84
N VAL A 198 9.18 -19.67 15.38
CA VAL A 198 9.16 -20.50 16.60
C VAL A 198 8.76 -19.67 17.83
N ASP A 199 9.30 -18.47 18.01
CA ASP A 199 8.93 -17.58 19.13
C ASP A 199 7.43 -17.22 19.10
N ILE A 200 6.89 -16.88 17.93
CA ILE A 200 5.45 -16.65 17.75
C ILE A 200 4.63 -17.88 18.11
N TRP A 201 5.04 -19.05 17.61
CA TRP A 201 4.30 -20.30 17.83
C TRP A 201 4.28 -20.69 19.31
N LEU A 202 5.41 -20.52 20.02
CA LEU A 202 5.50 -20.77 21.46
C LEU A 202 4.62 -19.79 22.25
N LYS A 203 4.65 -18.49 21.92
CA LYS A 203 3.77 -17.47 22.56
C LYS A 203 2.28 -17.70 22.28
N SER A 204 1.94 -18.22 21.11
CA SER A 204 0.57 -18.62 20.76
C SER A 204 0.07 -19.79 21.59
N ARG A 205 0.94 -20.74 21.97
CA ARG A 205 0.58 -21.90 22.80
C ARG A 205 0.47 -21.59 24.29
N GLY A 206 1.18 -20.59 24.81
CA GLY A 206 1.14 -20.20 26.23
C GLY A 206 -0.06 -19.34 26.65
N ARG A 207 -1.04 -19.14 25.76
CA ARG A 207 -2.24 -18.31 25.98
C ARG A 207 -3.53 -19.12 26.13
N HIS A 208 -3.42 -20.44 26.31
CA HIS A 208 -4.50 -21.33 26.75
C HIS A 208 -4.33 -21.70 28.22
#